data_AF-W4PXD1-F1
#
_entry.id   AF-W4PXD1-F1
#
_cell.length_a   1.000
_cell.length_b   1.000
_cell.length_c   1.000
_cell.angle_alpha   90.00
_cell.angle_beta   90.00
_cell.angle_gamma   90.00
#
_symmetry.space_group_name_H-M   'P 1'
#
loop_
_entity.id
_entity.type
_entity.pdbx_description
1 polymer ?
#
loop_
_entity_poly.entity_id
_entity_poly.type
_entity_poly.pdbx_seq_one_letter_code
_entity_poly.pdbx_strand_id
1 'polypeptide(L)' 'MESTQYGIHEITDMRELINFKWACLIQSQARLEQVENPDLKMIIEHSITQGTTTVSQMKDILSRAATQMNQ' A
#
# COMPACT_ATOMS: atom_id res chain seq x y z
N MET A 1 -27.40 -8.55 3.03
CA MET A 1 -26.70 -9.07 1.84
C MET A 1 -25.43 -8.27 1.73
N GLU A 2 -24.27 -8.87 2.04
CA GLU A 2 -22.99 -8.23 1.72
C GLU A 2 -22.83 -8.28 0.20
N SER A 3 -22.73 -7.12 -0.44
CA SER A 3 -22.40 -7.03 -1.86
C SER A 3 -20.97 -7.52 -2.05
N THR A 4 -20.78 -8.57 -2.85
CA THR A 4 -19.46 -9.08 -3.23
C THR A 4 -18.81 -8.31 -4.37
N GLN A 5 -19.50 -7.29 -4.91
CA GLN A 5 -19.03 -6.44 -6.00
C GLN A 5 -18.65 -5.06 -5.47
N TYR A 6 -17.41 -4.66 -5.73
CA TYR A 6 -16.90 -3.34 -5.37
C TYR A 6 -17.44 -2.25 -6.31
N GLY A 7 -17.78 -1.10 -5.74
CA GLY A 7 -18.19 0.09 -6.47
C GLY A 7 -17.01 0.86 -7.09
N ILE A 8 -17.32 1.76 -8.03
CA ILE A 8 -16.31 2.62 -8.68
C ILE A 8 -15.53 3.48 -7.66
N HIS A 9 -16.20 3.94 -6.61
CA HIS A 9 -15.58 4.74 -5.55
C HIS A 9 -14.57 3.91 -4.76
N GLU A 10 -14.93 2.70 -4.32
CA GLU A 10 -14.03 1.82 -3.56
C GLU A 10 -12.78 1.44 -4.36
N ILE A 11 -12.94 1.23 -5.68
CA ILE A 11 -11.82 0.96 -6.59
C ILE A 11 -10.93 2.18 -6.78
N THR A 12 -11.52 3.36 -6.88
CA THR A 12 -10.79 4.63 -6.99
C THR A 12 -10.03 4.92 -5.70
N ASP A 13 -10.70 4.83 -4.56
CA ASP A 13 -10.11 5.03 -3.23
C ASP A 13 -8.93 4.06 -3.01
N MET A 14 -9.08 2.78 -3.40
CA MET A 14 -8.00 1.81 -3.30
C MET A 14 -6.78 2.20 -4.15
N ARG A 15 -6.98 2.73 -5.36
CA ARG A 15 -5.87 3.24 -6.20
C ARG A 15 -5.18 4.43 -5.54
N GLU A 16 -5.94 5.36 -4.97
CA GLU A 16 -5.42 6.53 -4.28
C GLU A 16 -4.60 6.13 -3.04
N LEU A 17 -5.12 5.20 -2.23
CA LEU A 17 -4.42 4.68 -1.06
C LEU A 17 -3.13 3.95 -1.43
N ILE A 18 -3.12 3.15 -2.51
CA ILE A 18 -1.91 2.49 -3.02
C ILE A 18 -0.86 3.55 -3.41
N ASN A 19 -1.27 4.56 -4.17
CA ASN A 19 -0.36 5.62 -4.63
C ASN A 19 0.21 6.41 -3.44
N PHE A 20 -0.63 6.79 -2.48
CA PHE A 20 -0.21 7.49 -1.28
C PHE A 20 0.78 6.66 -0.46
N LYS A 21 0.45 5.38 -0.18
CA LYS A 21 1.32 4.49 0.58
C LYS A 21 2.66 4.27 -0.11
N TRP A 22 2.66 4.14 -1.43
CA TRP A 22 3.88 4.02 -2.23
C TRP A 22 4.76 5.28 -2.12
N ALA A 23 4.18 6.48 -2.17
CA ALA A 23 4.91 7.72 -1.96
C ALA A 23 5.55 7.78 -0.56
N CYS A 24 4.83 7.35 0.48
CA CYS A 24 5.39 7.25 1.84
C CYS A 24 6.55 6.25 1.93
N LEU A 25 6.46 5.10 1.24
CA LEU A 25 7.54 4.11 1.21
C LEU A 25 8.80 4.66 0.55
N ILE A 26 8.68 5.34 -0.59
CA ILE A 26 9.81 6.00 -1.26
C ILE A 26 10.49 6.98 -0.30
N GLN A 27 9.72 7.83 0.38
CA GLN A 27 10.26 8.80 1.33
C GLN A 27 10.94 8.12 2.53
N SER A 28 10.35 7.04 3.04
CA SER A 28 10.92 6.27 4.16
C SER A 28 12.24 5.62 3.77
N GLN A 29 12.31 5.02 2.57
CA GLN A 29 13.53 4.41 2.03
C GLN A 29 14.64 5.46 1.83
N ALA A 30 14.30 6.60 1.23
CA ALA A 30 15.27 7.68 0.98
C ALA A 30 15.83 8.28 2.28
N ARG A 31 15.03 8.34 3.34
CA ARG A 31 15.46 8.89 4.64
C ARG A 31 16.19 7.88 5.50
N LEU A 32 16.03 6.58 5.26
CA LEU A 32 16.68 5.52 6.03
C LEU A 32 18.21 5.67 6.06
N GLU A 33 18.81 6.14 4.96
CA GLU A 33 20.25 6.38 4.84
C GLU A 33 20.76 7.48 5.78
N GLN A 34 19.86 8.38 6.22
CA GLN A 34 20.18 9.51 7.10
C GLN A 34 19.97 9.18 8.59
N VAL A 35 19.47 7.97 8.89
CA VAL A 35 19.15 7.56 10.27
C VAL A 35 20.37 6.92 10.91
N GLU A 36 20.97 7.63 11.86
CA GLU A 36 22.14 7.16 12.61
C GLU A 36 21.77 6.26 13.79
N ASN A 37 20.60 6.48 14.41
CA ASN A 37 20.16 5.69 15.55
C ASN A 37 19.77 4.27 15.08
N PRO A 38 20.45 3.20 15.57
CA PRO A 38 20.25 1.84 15.07
C PRO A 38 18.85 1.28 15.37
N ASP A 39 18.27 1.62 16.52
CA ASP A 39 16.94 1.15 16.90
C ASP A 39 15.87 1.78 16.00
N LEU A 40 15.98 3.09 15.74
CA LEU A 40 15.10 3.80 14.82
C LEU A 40 15.25 3.27 13.39
N LYS A 41 16.48 2.96 12.97
CA LYS A 41 16.76 2.38 11.65
C LYS A 41 16.04 1.03 11.48
N MET A 42 16.14 0.16 12.47
CA MET A 42 15.46 -1.14 12.50
C MET A 42 13.92 -1.01 12.45
N ILE A 43 13.35 -0.05 13.19
CA ILE A 43 11.90 0.22 13.16
C ILE A 43 11.46 0.66 11.76
N ILE A 44 12.22 1.55 11.12
CA ILE A 44 11.90 2.05 9.78
C ILE A 44 12.04 0.93 8.74
N GLU A 45 13.10 0.13 8.80
CA GLU A 45 13.27 -1.06 7.94
C GLU A 45 12.09 -2.02 8.05
N HIS A 46 11.67 -2.32 9.29
CA HIS A 46 10.51 -3.17 9.54
C HIS A 46 9.22 -2.56 8.94
N SER A 47 9.00 -1.26 9.15
CA SER A 47 7.85 -0.54 8.59
C SER A 47 7.86 -0.52 7.06
N ILE A 48 9.02 -0.38 6.43
CA ILE A 48 9.18 -0.46 4.97
C ILE A 48 8.80 -1.86 4.46
N THR A 49 9.29 -2.91 5.12
CA THR A 49 8.94 -4.31 4.78
C THR A 49 7.43 -4.52 4.87
N GLN A 50 6.81 -4.18 6.02
CA GLN A 50 5.37 -4.32 6.22
C GLN A 50 4.56 -3.50 5.21
N GLY A 51 4.97 -2.26 4.96
CA GLY A 51 4.29 -1.39 4.00
C GLY A 51 4.38 -1.91 2.57
N THR A 52 5.51 -2.52 2.18
CA THR A 52 5.69 -3.15 0.87
C THR A 52 4.75 -4.35 0.71
N THR A 53 4.66 -5.22 1.72
CA THR A 53 3.69 -6.32 1.75
C THR A 53 2.24 -5.80 1.67
N THR A 54 1.93 -4.75 2.41
CA THR A 54 0.59 -4.13 2.41
C THR A 54 0.22 -3.63 1.02
N VAL A 55 1.12 -2.91 0.34
CA VAL A 55 0.87 -2.43 -1.03
C VAL A 55 0.66 -3.59 -2.01
N SER A 56 1.40 -4.70 -1.86
CA SER A 56 1.19 -5.90 -2.67
C SER A 56 -0.23 -6.46 -2.47
N GLN A 57 -0.66 -6.63 -1.22
CA GLN A 57 -1.99 -7.13 -0.89
C GLN A 57 -3.11 -6.20 -1.39
N MET A 58 -2.92 -4.88 -1.28
CA MET A 58 -3.86 -3.89 -1.81
C MET A 58 -3.97 -3.98 -3.33
N LYS A 59 -2.87 -4.19 -4.06
CA LYS A 59 -2.88 -4.41 -5.51
C LYS A 59 -3.62 -5.69 -5.88
N ASP A 60 -3.48 -6.75 -5.10
CA ASP A 60 -4.22 -8.01 -5.32
C ASP A 60 -5.73 -7.84 -5.11
N ILE A 61 -6.13 -7.06 -4.10
CA ILE A 61 -7.55 -6.68 -3.89
C ILE A 61 -8.05 -5.85 -5.08
N LEU A 62 -7.31 -4.81 -5.46
CA LEU A 62 -7.69 -3.93 -6.57
C LEU A 62 -7.82 -4.69 -7.89
N SER A 63 -6.91 -5.62 -8.17
CA SER A 63 -6.96 -6.45 -9.38
C SER A 63 -8.25 -7.27 -9.44
N ARG A 64 -8.61 -7.95 -8.35
CA ARG A 64 -9.86 -8.72 -8.25
C ARG A 64 -11.09 -7.82 -8.39
N ALA A 65 -11.09 -6.66 -7.76
CA ALA A 65 -12.18 -5.69 -7.84
C ALA A 65 -12.37 -5.12 -9.25
N ALA A 66 -11.27 -4.78 -9.94
CA ALA A 66 -11.32 -4.26 -11.31
C ALA A 66 -11.78 -5.31 -12.32
N THR A 67 -11.47 -6.60 -12.12
CA THR A 67 -11.99 -7.68 -12.98
C THR A 67 -13.52 -7.81 -12.87
N GLN A 68 -14.09 -7.61 -11.68
CA GLN A 68 -15.55 -7.65 -11.46
C GLN A 68 -16.30 -6.48 -12.11
N MET A 69 -15.64 -5.37 -12.44
CA MET A 69 -16.26 -4.25 -13.18
C MET A 69 -16.45 -4.53 -14.67
N ASN A 70 -15.65 -5.43 -15.25
CA ASN A 70 -15.66 -5.74 -16.68
C ASN A 70 -16.53 -6.95 -17.03
N GLN A 71 -17.19 -7.56 -16.04
CA GLN A 71 -18.16 -8.65 -16.18
C GLN A 71 -19.57 -8.10 -16.01
#